data_AF-A0AAD6ZI35-F1
#
_entry.id   AF-A0AAD6ZI35-F1
#
_cell.length_a   1.000
_cell.length_b   1.000
_cell.length_c   1.000
_cell.angle_alpha   90.00
_cell.angle_beta   90.00
_cell.angle_gamma   90.00
#
_symmetry.space_group_name_H-M   'P 1'
#
loop_
_entity.id
_entity.type
_entity.pdbx_description
1 polymer ?
#
loop_
_entity_poly.entity_id
_entity_poly.type
_entity_poly.pdbx_seq_one_letter_code
_entity_poly.pdbx_strand_id
1 'polypeptide(L)'
;MRQVCRRARVEAYLTEDQFTAGSEHPKRLANILDPQPGHYSKAAERLNSAETSAIVASGQDLSDVHYNLILQYLRSSGQPWRHFEYIPHPPGSLVLPPRAHQPYEFTLNSYSFSCHSSHPGNSGIQFKRPSDSIIFTGFIQAIWQIPLQGHIQTFFAVEIHKSLPASARIPFTSLPNFNTTVVDAQTSSIVYIIEPRHILTHLTMYKRPRGTYGLDRDVWAICWSLNRGRRS
;
A
#
# COMPACT_ATOMS: atom_id res chain seq x y z
N MET A 1 9.74 -24.94 -14.12
CA MET A 1 9.84 -26.38 -13.86
C MET A 1 10.33 -26.76 -12.44
N ARG A 2 11.21 -25.99 -11.76
CA ARG A 2 11.67 -26.30 -10.38
C ARG A 2 10.60 -26.19 -9.26
N GLN A 3 9.53 -25.45 -9.50
CA GLN A 3 8.49 -25.18 -8.49
C GLN A 3 7.48 -26.35 -8.36
N VAL A 4 7.18 -27.02 -9.47
CA VAL A 4 6.28 -28.20 -9.52
C VAL A 4 6.91 -29.38 -8.77
N CYS A 5 8.21 -29.63 -8.95
CA CYS A 5 8.91 -30.71 -8.25
C CYS A 5 9.00 -30.49 -6.72
N ARG A 6 8.94 -29.24 -6.24
CA ARG A 6 8.99 -28.92 -4.81
C ARG A 6 7.62 -29.09 -4.15
N ARG A 7 6.54 -28.74 -4.85
CA ARG A 7 5.15 -28.98 -4.44
C ARG A 7 4.83 -30.46 -4.38
N ALA A 8 5.17 -31.22 -5.43
CA ALA A 8 4.95 -32.67 -5.46
C ALA A 8 5.72 -33.40 -4.34
N ARG A 9 6.91 -32.91 -3.97
CA ARG A 9 7.68 -33.45 -2.83
C ARG A 9 6.98 -33.21 -1.50
N VAL A 10 6.44 -32.01 -1.27
CA VAL A 10 5.74 -31.67 -0.02
C VAL A 10 4.39 -32.39 0.06
N GLU A 11 3.67 -32.51 -1.06
CA GLU A 11 2.44 -33.31 -1.17
C GLU A 11 2.74 -34.80 -0.89
N ALA A 12 3.82 -35.36 -1.45
CA ALA A 12 4.24 -36.74 -1.16
C ALA A 12 4.55 -36.96 0.34
N TYR A 13 5.27 -36.03 0.98
CA TYR A 13 5.54 -36.06 2.43
C TYR A 13 4.29 -35.91 3.31
N LEU A 14 3.19 -35.38 2.79
CA LEU A 14 1.91 -35.27 3.50
C LEU A 14 1.04 -36.53 3.36
N THR A 15 1.24 -37.32 2.30
CA THR A 15 0.53 -38.58 2.05
C THR A 15 1.26 -39.84 2.55
N GLU A 16 2.59 -39.84 2.66
CA GLU A 16 3.35 -40.97 3.19
C GLU A 16 3.44 -40.90 4.72
N ASP A 17 2.47 -41.55 5.38
CA ASP A 17 2.48 -42.10 6.74
C ASP A 17 3.28 -41.36 7.83
N GLN A 18 2.58 -40.55 8.65
CA GLN A 18 2.72 -40.52 10.14
C GLN A 18 1.80 -39.54 10.88
N PHE A 19 0.65 -39.11 10.34
CA PHE A 19 -0.23 -38.20 11.06
C PHE A 19 -1.66 -38.73 11.15
N THR A 20 -1.93 -39.37 12.29
CA THR A 20 -3.26 -39.79 12.74
C THR A 20 -4.32 -38.72 12.48
N ALA A 21 -5.45 -39.16 11.94
CA ALA A 21 -6.66 -38.39 11.69
C ALA A 21 -7.09 -37.63 12.97
N GLY A 22 -6.70 -36.37 13.08
CA GLY A 22 -6.96 -35.55 14.27
C GLY A 22 -5.97 -34.41 14.51
N SER A 23 -4.80 -34.39 13.88
CA SER A 23 -3.84 -33.31 14.08
C SER A 23 -4.26 -32.02 13.34
N GLU A 24 -4.34 -30.89 14.06
CA GLU A 24 -4.64 -29.56 13.49
C GLU A 24 -3.50 -29.00 12.62
N HIS A 25 -2.30 -29.55 12.77
CA HIS A 25 -1.06 -29.07 12.14
C HIS A 25 -1.07 -29.15 10.60
N PRO A 26 -1.47 -30.26 9.95
CA PRO A 26 -1.57 -30.32 8.49
C PRO A 26 -2.62 -29.35 7.92
N LYS A 27 -3.74 -29.11 8.62
CA LYS A 27 -4.74 -28.11 8.20
C LYS A 27 -4.21 -26.68 8.26
N ARG A 28 -3.44 -26.34 9.32
CA ARG A 28 -2.74 -25.06 9.39
C ARG A 28 -1.70 -24.91 8.30
N LEU A 29 -0.91 -25.94 8.01
CA LEU A 29 0.08 -25.90 6.95
C LEU A 29 -0.57 -25.77 5.56
N ALA A 30 -1.65 -26.51 5.31
CA ALA A 30 -2.44 -26.40 4.08
C ALA A 30 -3.04 -24.99 3.91
N ASN A 31 -3.58 -24.38 4.97
CA ASN A 31 -4.08 -23.00 4.93
C ASN A 31 -2.98 -21.95 4.72
N ILE A 32 -1.73 -22.23 5.12
CA ILE A 32 -0.57 -21.35 4.86
C ILE A 32 -0.09 -21.50 3.41
N LEU A 33 -0.18 -22.71 2.86
CA LEU A 33 0.27 -23.06 1.51
C LEU A 33 -0.77 -22.70 0.44
N ASP A 34 -2.06 -22.77 0.76
CA ASP A 34 -3.17 -22.46 -0.12
C ASP A 34 -4.27 -21.69 0.66
N PRO A 35 -4.08 -20.38 0.89
CA PRO A 35 -5.06 -19.58 1.61
C PRO A 35 -6.35 -19.51 0.79
N GLN A 36 -7.44 -20.08 1.31
CA GLN A 36 -8.73 -20.04 0.61
C GLN A 36 -9.13 -18.59 0.29
N PRO A 37 -9.53 -18.29 -0.96
CA PRO A 37 -10.05 -16.98 -1.33
C PRO A 37 -11.44 -16.81 -0.70
N GLY A 38 -11.49 -16.34 0.54
CA GLY A 38 -12.77 -16.15 1.24
C GLY A 38 -12.71 -15.56 2.65
N HIS A 39 -11.56 -15.60 3.33
CA HIS A 39 -11.45 -15.09 4.71
C HIS A 39 -11.20 -13.57 4.84
N TYR A 40 -11.22 -12.82 3.73
CA TYR A 40 -10.84 -11.41 3.70
C TYR A 40 -12.02 -10.47 3.46
N SER A 41 -13.10 -10.61 4.24
CA SER A 41 -14.02 -9.49 4.44
C SER A 41 -14.91 -9.79 5.64
N LYS A 42 -14.52 -9.35 6.84
CA LYS A 42 -15.57 -8.95 7.79
C LYS A 42 -16.29 -7.81 7.10
N ALA A 43 -17.57 -7.99 6.78
CA ALA A 43 -18.39 -6.92 6.25
C ALA A 43 -18.20 -5.69 7.15
N ALA A 44 -17.67 -4.61 6.58
CA ALA A 44 -17.40 -3.41 7.34
C ALA A 44 -18.72 -2.92 7.95
N GLU A 45 -18.76 -2.80 9.27
CA GLU A 45 -19.92 -2.28 9.98
C GLU A 45 -20.22 -0.86 9.45
N ARG A 46 -21.50 -0.61 9.16
CA ARG A 46 -21.92 0.70 8.64
C ARG A 46 -21.94 1.70 9.78
N LEU A 47 -21.18 2.77 9.64
CA LEU A 47 -21.20 3.89 10.56
C LEU A 47 -22.55 4.58 10.52
N ASN A 48 -23.07 4.93 11.70
CA ASN A 48 -24.23 5.82 11.81
C ASN A 48 -23.81 7.29 11.63
N SER A 49 -24.79 8.18 11.53
CA SER A 49 -24.55 9.62 11.33
C SER A 49 -23.82 10.26 12.51
N ALA A 50 -24.14 9.87 13.75
CA ALA A 50 -23.50 10.39 14.95
C ALA A 50 -22.01 10.04 15.03
N GLU A 51 -21.65 8.79 14.72
CA GLU A 51 -20.27 8.32 14.64
C GLU A 51 -19.49 9.05 13.54
N THR A 52 -20.10 9.21 12.37
CA THR A 52 -19.51 9.97 11.26
C THR A 52 -19.20 11.40 11.68
N SER A 53 -20.16 12.08 12.31
CA SER A 53 -19.95 13.44 12.81
C SER A 53 -18.88 13.52 13.91
N ALA A 54 -18.82 12.54 14.82
CA ALA A 54 -17.81 12.50 15.87
C ALA A 54 -16.39 12.34 15.31
N ILE A 55 -16.21 11.47 14.31
CA ILE A 55 -14.91 11.27 13.62
C ILE A 55 -14.48 12.55 12.90
N VAL A 56 -15.40 13.19 12.17
CA VAL A 56 -15.09 14.44 11.45
C VAL A 56 -14.79 15.58 12.41
N ALA A 57 -15.52 15.68 13.53
CA ALA A 57 -15.32 16.73 14.53
C ALA A 57 -13.98 16.59 15.28
N SER A 58 -13.54 15.37 15.56
CA SER A 58 -12.24 15.07 16.19
C SER A 58 -11.08 14.99 15.20
N GLY A 59 -11.38 14.97 13.89
CA GLY A 59 -10.39 14.88 12.83
C GLY A 59 -9.54 16.14 12.67
N GLN A 60 -8.43 15.98 11.96
CA GLN A 60 -7.53 17.06 11.55
C GLN A 60 -7.96 17.62 10.20
N ASP A 61 -7.67 18.90 9.96
CA ASP A 61 -7.93 19.53 8.67
C ASP A 61 -7.03 18.91 7.59
N LEU A 62 -7.63 18.55 6.46
CA LEU A 62 -6.90 18.16 5.27
C LEU A 62 -6.25 19.42 4.68
N SER A 63 -4.93 19.40 4.50
CA SER A 63 -4.26 20.44 3.70
C SER A 63 -4.88 20.50 2.30
N ASP A 64 -4.98 21.68 1.70
CA ASP A 64 -5.58 21.89 0.37
C ASP A 64 -5.03 20.93 -0.70
N VAL A 65 -3.73 20.64 -0.64
CA VAL A 65 -3.06 19.70 -1.55
C VAL A 65 -3.63 18.29 -1.39
N HIS A 66 -3.63 17.74 -0.17
CA HIS A 66 -4.21 16.41 0.10
C HIS A 66 -5.71 16.36 -0.18
N TYR A 67 -6.46 17.38 0.21
CA TYR A 67 -7.90 17.45 -0.03
C TYR A 67 -8.21 17.34 -1.53
N ASN A 68 -7.55 18.17 -2.36
CA ASN A 68 -7.76 18.17 -3.80
C ASN A 68 -7.32 16.86 -4.46
N LEU A 69 -6.20 16.27 -4.03
CA LEU A 69 -5.75 14.98 -4.55
C LEU A 69 -6.73 13.84 -4.20
N ILE A 70 -7.27 13.82 -2.98
CA ILE A 70 -8.27 12.82 -2.57
C ILE A 70 -9.57 13.03 -3.34
N LEU A 71 -10.02 14.27 -3.49
CA LEU A 71 -11.20 14.60 -4.28
C LEU A 71 -11.04 14.18 -5.75
N GLN A 72 -9.88 14.43 -6.34
CA GLN A 72 -9.56 13.99 -7.70
C GLN A 72 -9.58 12.46 -7.80
N TYR A 73 -8.97 11.76 -6.85
CA TYR A 73 -9.01 10.30 -6.78
C TYR A 73 -10.44 9.79 -6.73
N LEU A 74 -11.27 10.34 -5.85
CA LEU A 74 -12.68 9.96 -5.69
C LEU A 74 -13.50 10.21 -6.97
N ARG A 75 -13.28 11.33 -7.65
CA ARG A 75 -13.93 11.62 -8.95
C ARG A 75 -13.51 10.65 -10.04
N SER A 76 -12.24 10.24 -10.07
CA SER A 76 -11.74 9.26 -11.04
C SER A 76 -12.39 7.88 -10.88
N SER A 77 -12.94 7.57 -9.70
CA SER A 77 -13.70 6.33 -9.46
C SER A 77 -15.12 6.33 -10.06
N GLY A 78 -15.55 7.42 -10.69
CA GLY A 78 -16.86 7.57 -11.34
C GLY A 78 -17.96 8.15 -10.45
N GLN A 79 -17.67 8.44 -9.18
CA GLN A 79 -18.62 9.05 -8.25
C GLN A 79 -18.55 10.59 -8.31
N PRO A 80 -19.69 11.31 -8.31
CA PRO A 80 -19.74 12.76 -8.49
C PRO A 80 -19.41 13.54 -7.20
N TRP A 81 -18.25 13.26 -6.61
CA TRP A 81 -17.80 13.92 -5.38
C TRP A 81 -17.57 15.43 -5.59
N ARG A 82 -18.06 16.22 -4.64
CA ARG A 82 -18.00 17.69 -4.64
C ARG A 82 -17.03 18.21 -3.60
N HIS A 83 -16.51 19.40 -3.89
CA HIS A 83 -15.71 20.18 -2.95
C HIS A 83 -16.64 20.76 -1.87
N PHE A 84 -16.24 20.74 -0.60
CA PHE A 84 -17.05 21.21 0.52
C PHE A 84 -17.46 22.67 0.38
N GLU A 85 -16.53 23.53 -0.02
CA GLU A 85 -16.74 24.98 -0.13
C GLU A 85 -17.57 25.42 -1.34
N TYR A 86 -17.83 24.54 -2.32
CA TYR A 86 -18.53 24.92 -3.56
C TYR A 86 -20.04 24.84 -3.39
N ILE A 87 -20.58 25.76 -2.59
CA ILE A 87 -22.00 25.91 -2.32
C ILE A 87 -22.72 26.74 -3.41
N PRO A 88 -24.00 26.48 -3.71
CA PRO A 88 -24.89 25.50 -3.07
C PRO A 88 -24.73 24.06 -3.60
N HIS A 89 -24.96 23.10 -2.72
CA HIS A 89 -24.94 21.67 -3.03
C HIS A 89 -26.34 21.15 -3.38
N PRO A 90 -26.51 20.38 -4.47
CA PRO A 90 -27.77 19.69 -4.74
C PRO A 90 -28.14 18.70 -3.63
N PRO A 91 -29.45 18.41 -3.43
CA PRO A 91 -29.89 17.39 -2.48
C PRO A 91 -29.24 16.03 -2.76
N GLY A 92 -28.76 15.36 -1.72
CA GLY A 92 -28.13 14.02 -1.82
C GLY A 92 -26.74 14.02 -2.47
N SER A 93 -26.10 15.18 -2.61
CA SER A 93 -24.74 15.25 -3.15
C SER A 93 -23.70 14.61 -2.24
N LEU A 94 -22.72 13.96 -2.87
CA LEU A 94 -21.53 13.43 -2.18
C LEU A 94 -20.52 14.55 -2.02
N VAL A 95 -20.24 14.94 -0.79
CA VAL A 95 -19.30 16.02 -0.46
C VAL A 95 -18.16 15.42 0.37
N LEU A 96 -16.92 15.66 -0.05
CA LEU A 96 -15.75 15.24 0.73
C LEU A 96 -15.67 16.14 1.97
N PRO A 97 -15.64 15.60 3.21
CA PRO A 97 -15.46 16.44 4.39
C PRO A 97 -14.05 17.06 4.41
N PRO A 98 -13.90 18.30 4.91
CA PRO A 98 -12.60 18.97 4.99
C PRO A 98 -11.71 18.39 6.10
N ARG A 99 -12.28 17.60 7.02
CA ARG A 99 -11.60 17.03 8.19
C ARG A 99 -11.63 15.51 8.15
N ALA A 100 -10.52 14.92 8.59
CA ALA A 100 -10.31 13.48 8.57
C ALA A 100 -9.40 13.03 9.72
N HIS A 101 -9.50 11.76 10.10
CA HIS A 101 -8.57 11.18 11.05
C HIS A 101 -7.24 10.89 10.35
N GLN A 102 -6.12 11.31 10.94
CA GLN A 102 -4.78 11.12 10.38
C GLN A 102 -3.93 10.23 11.29
N PRO A 103 -4.03 8.90 11.17
CA PRO A 103 -3.18 8.01 11.96
C PRO A 103 -1.73 8.05 11.46
N TYR A 104 -0.78 7.83 12.38
CA TYR A 104 0.63 7.63 12.04
C TYR A 104 0.93 6.23 11.49
N GLU A 105 0.07 5.27 11.79
CA GLU A 105 0.20 3.87 11.42
C GLU A 105 -1.16 3.25 11.08
N PHE A 106 -1.19 2.33 10.13
CA PHE A 106 -2.38 1.58 9.73
C PHE A 106 -2.03 0.11 9.57
N THR A 107 -2.82 -0.76 10.20
CA THR A 107 -2.61 -2.20 10.15
C THR A 107 -3.71 -2.87 9.33
N LEU A 108 -3.31 -3.65 8.32
CA LEU A 108 -4.21 -4.44 7.48
C LEU A 108 -3.65 -5.85 7.29
N ASN A 109 -4.42 -6.87 7.68
CA ASN A 109 -4.06 -8.29 7.50
C ASN A 109 -2.66 -8.62 8.05
N SER A 110 -2.35 -8.12 9.26
CA SER A 110 -1.06 -8.25 9.95
C SER A 110 0.12 -7.48 9.33
N TYR A 111 -0.11 -6.68 8.29
CA TYR A 111 0.88 -5.74 7.77
C TYR A 111 0.63 -4.37 8.37
N SER A 112 1.68 -3.78 8.94
CA SER A 112 1.67 -2.41 9.46
C SER A 112 2.32 -1.47 8.45
N PHE A 113 1.59 -0.42 8.10
CA PHE A 113 2.04 0.67 7.24
C PHE A 113 2.20 1.92 8.11
N SER A 114 3.32 2.61 7.98
CA SER A 114 3.59 3.80 8.80
C SER A 114 3.89 5.01 7.91
N CYS A 115 3.60 6.21 8.40
CA CYS A 115 4.11 7.43 7.79
C CYS A 115 5.65 7.47 7.84
N HIS A 116 6.27 8.05 6.83
CA HIS A 116 7.73 8.14 6.69
C HIS A 116 8.39 8.87 7.86
N SER A 117 7.73 9.92 8.36
CA SER A 117 8.13 10.68 9.54
C SER A 117 8.15 9.85 10.82
N SER A 118 7.30 8.83 10.92
CA SER A 118 7.18 7.97 12.10
C SER A 118 8.13 6.77 12.03
N HIS A 119 8.15 6.07 10.89
CA HIS A 119 9.00 4.89 10.71
C HIS A 119 9.42 4.69 9.24
N PRO A 120 10.60 5.20 8.82
CA PRO A 120 11.06 5.14 7.44
C PRO A 120 11.02 3.72 6.85
N GLY A 121 11.40 2.70 7.63
CA GLY A 121 11.42 1.30 7.15
C GLY A 121 10.04 0.72 6.78
N ASN A 122 8.97 1.17 7.43
CA ASN A 122 7.60 0.62 7.22
C ASN A 122 6.79 1.50 6.26
N SER A 123 7.32 2.67 5.90
CA SER A 123 6.70 3.62 4.97
C SER A 123 6.96 3.29 3.49
N GLY A 124 8.00 2.50 3.19
CA GLY A 124 8.37 2.15 1.83
C GLY A 124 7.48 1.08 1.23
N ILE A 125 6.83 1.40 0.10
CA ILE A 125 5.90 0.49 -0.56
C ILE A 125 6.06 0.48 -2.09
N GLN A 126 5.71 -0.66 -2.67
CA GLN A 126 5.43 -0.80 -4.11
C GLN A 126 3.91 -0.82 -4.30
N PHE A 127 3.40 -0.05 -5.25
CA PHE A 127 1.96 0.08 -5.47
C PHE A 127 1.62 0.27 -6.95
N LYS A 128 0.38 -0.07 -7.32
CA LYS A 128 -0.19 0.21 -8.65
C LYS A 128 -0.90 1.56 -8.63
N ARG A 129 -0.66 2.40 -9.62
CA ARG A 129 -1.43 3.63 -9.80
C ARG A 129 -2.88 3.28 -10.22
N PRO A 130 -3.90 3.87 -9.58
CA PRO A 130 -5.30 3.50 -9.85
C PRO A 130 -5.75 3.73 -11.29
N SER A 131 -5.23 4.77 -11.96
CA SER A 131 -5.70 5.21 -13.27
C SER A 131 -5.27 4.31 -14.42
N ASP A 132 -4.08 3.71 -14.35
CA ASP A 132 -3.46 3.00 -15.48
C ASP A 132 -2.63 1.78 -15.07
N SER A 133 -2.71 1.38 -13.80
CA SER A 133 -2.02 0.21 -13.25
C SER A 133 -0.49 0.24 -13.37
N ILE A 134 0.12 1.39 -13.68
CA ILE A 134 1.58 1.54 -13.68
C ILE A 134 2.10 1.35 -12.26
N ILE A 135 3.18 0.58 -12.12
CA ILE A 135 3.77 0.27 -10.83
C ILE A 135 4.77 1.35 -10.44
N PHE A 136 4.62 1.88 -9.23
CA PHE A 136 5.53 2.83 -8.63
C PHE A 136 6.07 2.30 -7.31
N THR A 137 7.14 2.95 -6.84
CA THR A 137 7.66 2.79 -5.49
C THR A 137 7.70 4.16 -4.82
N GLY A 138 7.53 4.21 -3.51
CA GLY A 138 7.55 5.48 -2.78
C GLY A 138 7.43 5.32 -1.28
N PHE A 139 7.36 6.46 -0.62
CA PHE A 139 7.17 6.56 0.82
C PHE A 139 5.76 7.05 1.14
N ILE A 140 5.10 6.41 2.09
CA ILE A 140 3.85 6.90 2.67
C ILE A 140 4.15 8.16 3.47
N GLN A 141 3.68 9.32 3.02
CA GLN A 141 3.85 10.58 3.72
C GLN A 141 2.72 10.84 4.72
N ALA A 142 1.49 10.47 4.36
CA ALA A 142 0.33 10.60 5.23
C ALA A 142 -0.65 9.44 5.00
N ILE A 143 -1.36 9.09 6.06
CA ILE A 143 -2.47 8.15 6.05
C ILE A 143 -3.71 8.92 6.50
N TRP A 144 -4.79 8.82 5.74
CA TRP A 144 -6.05 9.49 6.02
C TRP A 144 -7.18 8.47 6.13
N GLN A 145 -7.95 8.56 7.19
CA GLN A 145 -9.16 7.77 7.40
C GLN A 145 -10.36 8.71 7.37
N ILE A 146 -11.20 8.52 6.36
CA ILE A 146 -12.31 9.42 6.05
C ILE A 146 -13.61 8.62 6.06
N PRO A 147 -14.62 9.04 6.83
CA PRO A 147 -15.93 8.42 6.75
C PRO A 147 -16.63 8.86 5.45
N LEU A 148 -16.81 7.92 4.53
CA LEU A 148 -17.45 8.12 3.24
C LEU A 148 -18.59 7.11 3.09
N GLN A 149 -19.80 7.60 2.80
CA GLN A 149 -20.99 6.77 2.56
C GLN A 149 -21.25 5.70 3.66
N GLY A 150 -20.99 6.04 4.93
CA GLY A 150 -21.21 5.13 6.06
C GLY A 150 -20.08 4.13 6.29
N HIS A 151 -18.91 4.29 5.68
CA HIS A 151 -17.75 3.44 5.92
C HIS A 151 -16.47 4.27 6.08
N ILE A 152 -15.53 3.80 6.90
CA ILE A 152 -14.20 4.42 6.97
C ILE A 152 -13.38 3.95 5.78
N GLN A 153 -13.05 4.87 4.88
CA GLN A 153 -12.14 4.63 3.79
C GLN A 153 -10.75 5.14 4.15
N THR A 154 -9.73 4.31 3.90
CA THR A 154 -8.33 4.66 4.19
C THR A 154 -7.63 5.03 2.89
N PHE A 155 -6.98 6.20 2.89
CA PHE A 155 -6.16 6.71 1.80
C PHE A 155 -4.72 6.88 2.26
N PHE A 156 -3.78 6.58 1.36
CA PHE A 156 -2.37 6.84 1.55
C PHE A 156 -1.95 7.93 0.56
N ALA A 157 -1.32 8.99 1.07
CA ALA A 157 -0.57 9.93 0.27
C ALA A 157 0.86 9.41 0.16
N VAL A 158 1.24 9.00 -1.06
CA VAL A 158 2.52 8.33 -1.33
C VAL A 158 3.35 9.21 -2.23
N GLU A 159 4.49 9.65 -1.74
CA GLU A 159 5.47 10.36 -2.54
C GLU A 159 6.37 9.36 -3.25
N ILE A 160 6.41 9.41 -4.59
CA ILE A 160 7.16 8.44 -5.37
C ILE A 160 8.66 8.66 -5.20
N HIS A 161 9.43 7.57 -5.28
CA HIS A 161 10.88 7.68 -5.36
C HIS A 161 11.28 8.39 -6.64
N LYS A 162 12.29 9.26 -6.53
CA LYS A 162 12.87 9.97 -7.66
C LYS A 162 13.80 9.03 -8.44
N SER A 163 13.50 8.84 -9.73
CA SER A 163 14.34 8.07 -10.62
C SER A 163 15.71 8.73 -10.79
N LEU A 164 16.75 7.91 -10.89
CA LEU A 164 18.08 8.37 -11.29
C LEU A 164 18.08 8.76 -12.78
N PRO A 165 18.97 9.67 -13.20
CA PRO A 165 19.13 10.01 -14.61
C PRO A 165 19.53 8.78 -15.43
N ALA A 166 19.14 8.71 -16.70
CA ALA A 166 19.40 7.57 -17.58
C ALA A 166 20.91 7.26 -17.76
N SER A 167 21.78 8.23 -17.52
CA SER A 167 23.24 8.06 -17.54
C SER A 167 23.81 7.34 -16.30
N ALA A 168 23.02 7.20 -15.23
CA ALA A 168 23.45 6.53 -14.01
C ALA A 168 23.62 5.02 -14.26
N ARG A 169 24.79 4.49 -13.92
CA ARG A 169 25.06 3.04 -13.97
C ARG A 169 24.44 2.37 -12.75
N ILE A 170 23.29 1.73 -12.94
CA ILE A 170 22.60 0.99 -11.88
C ILE A 170 23.16 -0.44 -11.83
N PRO A 171 23.67 -0.91 -10.68
CA PRO A 171 24.38 -2.19 -10.58
C PRO A 171 23.47 -3.41 -10.76
N PHE A 172 22.15 -3.25 -10.61
CA PHE A 172 21.18 -4.35 -10.63
C PHE A 172 20.49 -4.54 -11.99
N THR A 173 20.79 -3.71 -12.99
CA THR A 173 20.14 -3.78 -14.31
C THR A 173 20.41 -5.12 -15.01
N SER A 174 21.58 -5.71 -14.80
CA SER A 174 21.94 -7.05 -15.32
C SER A 174 21.40 -8.20 -14.48
N LEU A 175 20.76 -7.93 -13.34
CA LEU A 175 20.29 -8.91 -12.36
C LEU A 175 18.78 -8.77 -12.10
N PRO A 176 17.91 -8.94 -13.12
CA PRO A 176 16.47 -8.69 -13.00
C PRO A 176 15.78 -9.54 -11.91
N ASN A 177 16.31 -10.74 -11.63
CA ASN A 177 15.74 -11.65 -10.63
C ASN A 177 15.92 -11.18 -9.17
N PHE A 178 16.73 -10.15 -8.93
CA PHE A 178 16.92 -9.59 -7.58
C PHE A 178 15.78 -8.67 -7.16
N ASN A 179 14.89 -8.27 -8.07
CA ASN A 179 13.77 -7.35 -7.76
C ASN A 179 14.26 -6.12 -6.98
N THR A 180 15.39 -5.56 -7.43
CA THR A 180 16.11 -4.50 -6.73
C THR A 180 16.46 -3.41 -7.73
N THR A 181 16.34 -2.16 -7.32
CA THR A 181 16.84 -1.01 -8.09
C THR A 181 17.45 0.03 -7.16
N VAL A 182 18.05 1.05 -7.74
CA VAL A 182 18.61 2.20 -7.04
C VAL A 182 17.82 3.44 -7.44
N VAL A 183 17.38 4.21 -6.46
CA VAL A 183 16.65 5.47 -6.64
C VAL A 183 17.38 6.60 -5.90
N ASP A 184 17.13 7.84 -6.29
CA ASP A 184 17.70 8.99 -5.60
C ASP A 184 17.23 9.03 -4.14
N ALA A 185 18.10 9.45 -3.22
CA ALA A 185 17.70 9.64 -1.82
C ALA A 185 16.82 10.87 -1.62
N GLN A 186 16.87 11.82 -2.55
CA GLN A 186 15.96 12.95 -2.58
C GLN A 186 14.56 12.53 -3.00
N THR A 187 13.56 13.22 -2.45
CA THR A 187 12.18 12.97 -2.80
C THR A 187 11.81 13.57 -4.15
N SER A 188 10.74 13.08 -4.78
CA SER A 188 10.32 13.52 -6.12
C SER A 188 9.39 14.73 -6.12
N SER A 189 8.82 15.09 -4.97
CA SER A 189 7.70 16.03 -4.81
C SER A 189 6.40 15.61 -5.53
N ILE A 190 6.36 14.42 -6.14
CA ILE A 190 5.17 13.88 -6.82
C ILE A 190 4.45 12.94 -5.86
N VAL A 191 3.23 13.30 -5.50
CA VAL A 191 2.38 12.56 -4.55
C VAL A 191 1.19 11.92 -5.27
N TYR A 192 0.94 10.64 -5.00
CA TYR A 192 -0.26 9.93 -5.41
C TYR A 192 -1.14 9.58 -4.23
N ILE A 193 -2.46 9.65 -4.42
CA ILE A 193 -3.44 9.08 -3.50
C ILE A 193 -3.78 7.67 -3.94
N ILE A 194 -3.63 6.73 -3.02
CA ILE A 194 -3.99 5.32 -3.21
C ILE A 194 -4.76 4.78 -2.01
N GLU A 195 -5.40 3.62 -2.20
CA GLU A 195 -6.03 2.84 -1.14
C GLU A 195 -5.18 1.62 -0.80
N PRO A 196 -5.42 0.95 0.35
CA PRO A 196 -4.68 -0.25 0.74
C PRO A 196 -4.67 -1.34 -0.33
N ARG A 197 -5.76 -1.47 -1.12
CA ARG A 197 -5.88 -2.46 -2.20
C ARG A 197 -4.88 -2.26 -3.35
N HIS A 198 -4.34 -1.07 -3.51
CA HIS A 198 -3.36 -0.75 -4.55
C HIS A 198 -1.92 -1.09 -4.15
N ILE A 199 -1.69 -1.35 -2.85
CA ILE A 199 -0.37 -1.69 -2.33
C ILE A 199 -0.06 -3.15 -2.65
N LEU A 200 1.04 -3.36 -3.37
CA LEU A 200 1.54 -4.67 -3.76
C LEU A 200 2.38 -5.29 -2.64
N THR A 201 3.36 -4.54 -2.11
CA THR A 201 4.27 -5.03 -1.08
C THR A 201 4.99 -3.90 -0.34
N HIS A 202 5.59 -4.23 0.81
CA HIS A 202 6.59 -3.40 1.45
C HIS A 202 7.93 -3.50 0.73
N LEU A 203 8.70 -2.43 0.80
CA LEU A 203 10.05 -2.38 0.30
C LEU A 203 11.05 -2.59 1.43
N THR A 204 12.05 -3.43 1.18
CA THR A 204 13.29 -3.37 1.96
C THR A 204 14.14 -2.28 1.36
N MET A 205 14.55 -1.32 2.19
CA MET A 205 15.27 -0.13 1.73
C MET A 205 16.55 0.05 2.53
N TYR A 206 17.63 0.40 1.84
CA TYR A 206 18.92 0.65 2.47
C TYR A 206 19.55 1.91 1.89
N LYS A 207 19.79 2.91 2.75
CA LYS A 207 20.41 4.17 2.34
C LYS A 207 21.89 3.93 2.07
N ARG A 208 22.37 4.41 0.93
CA ARG A 208 23.77 4.37 0.54
C ARG A 208 24.31 5.78 0.43
N PRO A 209 25.48 6.07 1.01
CA PRO A 209 26.09 7.38 0.88
C PRO A 209 26.60 7.60 -0.55
N ARG A 210 26.81 8.87 -0.89
CA ARG A 210 27.56 9.28 -2.09
C ARG A 210 28.84 8.46 -2.31
N GLY A 211 29.20 8.26 -3.57
CA GLY A 211 30.30 7.40 -4.02
C GLY A 211 29.90 5.94 -4.20
N THR A 212 28.79 5.48 -3.61
CA THR A 212 28.29 4.12 -3.84
C THR A 212 27.86 3.96 -5.30
N TYR A 213 28.25 2.85 -5.93
CA TYR A 213 27.97 2.55 -7.35
C TYR A 213 28.52 3.60 -8.34
N GLY A 214 29.48 4.42 -7.90
CA GLY A 214 30.02 5.53 -8.71
C GLY A 214 29.07 6.71 -8.85
N LEU A 215 28.07 6.85 -7.96
CA LEU A 215 27.11 7.94 -7.97
C LEU A 215 27.52 9.04 -6.98
N ASP A 216 27.65 10.28 -7.43
CA ASP A 216 27.95 11.43 -6.57
C ASP A 216 26.71 12.00 -5.86
N ARG A 217 25.92 11.11 -5.26
CA ARG A 217 24.74 11.46 -4.46
C ARG A 217 24.36 10.31 -3.54
N ASP A 218 23.64 10.64 -2.47
CA ASP A 218 23.00 9.62 -1.65
C ASP A 218 21.89 8.94 -2.45
N VAL A 219 21.74 7.64 -2.26
CA VAL A 219 20.73 6.83 -2.96
C VAL A 219 20.07 5.84 -2.01
N TRP A 220 18.88 5.37 -2.38
CA TRP A 220 18.26 4.20 -1.76
C TRP A 220 18.44 3.00 -2.68
N ALA A 221 19.01 1.92 -2.14
CA ALA A 221 18.83 0.60 -2.72
C ALA A 221 17.48 0.06 -2.22
N ILE A 222 16.54 -0.17 -3.13
CA ILE A 222 15.18 -0.64 -2.80
C ILE A 222 14.97 -2.03 -3.39
N CYS A 223 14.37 -2.92 -2.60
CA CYS A 223 14.10 -4.30 -2.98
C CYS A 223 12.64 -4.66 -2.71
N TRP A 224 11.97 -5.21 -3.73
CA TRP A 224 10.57 -5.69 -3.66
C TRP A 224 10.47 -7.20 -3.82
N SER A 225 11.55 -7.94 -3.52
CA SER A 225 11.55 -9.42 -3.59
C SER A 225 10.53 -10.09 -2.66
N LEU A 226 10.01 -9.37 -1.66
CA LEU A 226 8.90 -9.80 -0.81
C LEU A 226 7.55 -9.85 -1.56
N ASN A 227 7.45 -9.26 -2.75
CA ASN A 227 6.30 -9.44 -3.62
C ASN A 227 6.30 -10.86 -4.19
N ARG A 228 5.55 -11.76 -3.55
CA ARG A 228 5.40 -13.16 -3.97
C ARG A 228 4.30 -13.39 -5.01
N GLY A 229 3.78 -12.34 -5.66
CA GLY A 229 2.70 -12.46 -6.64
C GLY A 229 1.37 -12.93 -6.04
N ARG A 230 1.18 -12.81 -4.72
CA ARG A 230 -0.04 -13.26 -4.03
C ARG A 230 -1.24 -12.32 -4.22
N ARG A 231 -1.01 -11.13 -4.77
CA ARG A 231 -2.01 -10.10 -5.08
C ARG A 231 -1.87 -9.71 -6.57
N SER A 232 -2.06 -10.68 -7.46
CA SER A 232 -2.11 -10.46 -8.91
C SER A 232 -3.56 -10.39 -9.38
#